data_AF-L9X073-F1
#
_entry.id   AF-L9X073-F1
#
_cell.length_a   1.000
_cell.length_b   1.000
_cell.length_c   1.000
_cell.angle_alpha   90.00
_cell.angle_beta   90.00
_cell.angle_gamma   90.00
#
_symmetry.space_group_name_H-M   'P 1'
#
loop_
_entity.id
_entity.type
_entity.pdbx_description
1 polymer ?
#
loop_
_entity_poly.entity_id
_entity_poly.type
_entity_poly.pdbx_seq_one_letter_code
_entity_poly.pdbx_strand_id
1 'polypeptide(L)'
;MRKILALVAALLAVLVPNRIVDAAERLAFEDPDAGRLRSWTLPMARLEGLVVCWLLVRHPAQTTILKRPLSVLGLAMALVPRQSLSVGLELAYENPDELEVKPWIGPATRLLGAVYVVVGLAAVRATGRSNRRRTTDE
;
A
#
# COMPACT_ATOMS: atom_id res chain seq x y z
N MET A 1 -3.51 -11.94 -19.97
CA MET A 1 -2.80 -12.55 -18.83
C MET A 1 -2.57 -11.57 -17.67
N ARG A 2 -1.84 -10.45 -17.81
CA ARG A 2 -1.60 -9.47 -16.72
C ARG A 2 -2.86 -8.96 -15.99
N LYS A 3 -3.96 -8.69 -16.71
CA LYS A 3 -5.23 -8.24 -16.12
C LYS A 3 -5.89 -9.29 -15.23
N ILE A 4 -5.81 -10.57 -15.59
CA ILE A 4 -6.41 -11.68 -14.82
C ILE A 4 -5.62 -11.89 -13.52
N LEU A 5 -4.29 -11.85 -13.58
CA LEU A 5 -3.45 -11.89 -12.36
C LEU A 5 -3.75 -10.72 -11.42
N ALA A 6 -3.89 -9.50 -11.95
CA ALA A 6 -4.25 -8.34 -11.13
C ALA A 6 -5.65 -8.49 -10.51
N LEU A 7 -6.61 -9.04 -11.25
CA LEU A 7 -7.97 -9.32 -10.78
C LEU A 7 -7.98 -10.39 -9.69
N VAL A 8 -7.25 -11.48 -9.88
CA VAL A 8 -7.14 -12.57 -8.89
C VAL A 8 -6.44 -12.08 -7.62
N ALA A 9 -5.35 -11.30 -7.75
CA ALA A 9 -4.65 -10.71 -6.60
C ALA A 9 -5.54 -9.73 -5.84
N ALA A 10 -6.29 -8.88 -6.55
CA ALA A 10 -7.23 -7.95 -5.93
C ALA A 10 -8.42 -8.68 -5.28
N LEU A 11 -8.95 -9.73 -5.91
CA LEU A 11 -10.03 -10.55 -5.36
C LEU A 11 -9.58 -11.29 -4.09
N LEU A 12 -8.35 -11.82 -4.07
CA LEU A 12 -7.74 -12.42 -2.88
C LEU A 12 -7.56 -11.41 -1.74
N ALA A 13 -7.09 -10.20 -2.05
CA ALA A 13 -6.95 -9.13 -1.07
C ALA A 13 -8.30 -8.70 -0.45
N VAL A 14 -9.37 -8.76 -1.23
CA VAL A 14 -10.74 -8.47 -0.78
C VAL A 14 -11.34 -9.63 0.01
N LEU A 15 -11.13 -10.89 -0.42
CA LEU A 15 -11.76 -12.05 0.19
C LEU A 15 -11.15 -12.42 1.54
N VAL A 16 -9.85 -12.19 1.76
CA VAL A 16 -9.16 -12.70 2.95
C VAL A 16 -8.26 -11.66 3.63
N PRO A 17 -8.81 -10.50 4.04
CA PRO A 17 -8.03 -9.48 4.74
C PRO A 17 -7.45 -10.02 6.05
N ASN A 18 -8.19 -10.87 6.77
CA ASN A 18 -7.74 -11.43 8.04
C ASN A 18 -6.45 -12.25 7.86
N ARG A 19 -6.35 -13.12 6.84
CA ARG A 19 -5.13 -13.92 6.63
C ARG A 19 -3.93 -13.08 6.23
N ILE A 20 -4.16 -11.97 5.53
CA ILE A 20 -3.09 -11.04 5.17
C ILE A 20 -2.61 -10.31 6.42
N VAL A 21 -3.53 -9.87 7.28
CA VAL A 21 -3.21 -9.23 8.56
C VAL A 21 -2.49 -10.21 9.48
N ASP A 22 -3.02 -11.42 9.70
CA ASP A 22 -2.38 -12.44 10.55
C ASP A 22 -0.96 -12.78 10.05
N ALA A 23 -0.78 -12.89 8.73
CA ALA A 23 0.54 -13.16 8.15
C ALA A 23 1.48 -11.97 8.30
N ALA A 24 0.97 -10.74 8.16
CA ALA A 24 1.73 -9.52 8.38
C ALA A 24 2.13 -9.36 9.85
N GLU A 25 1.23 -9.65 10.79
CA GLU A 25 1.49 -9.62 12.24
C GLU A 25 2.57 -10.62 12.63
N ARG A 26 2.46 -11.88 12.19
CA ARG A 26 3.50 -12.91 12.42
C ARG A 26 4.85 -12.56 11.85
N LEU A 27 4.85 -11.79 10.76
CA LEU A 27 6.06 -11.37 10.09
C LEU A 27 6.64 -10.10 10.75
N ALA A 28 5.77 -9.20 11.23
CA ALA A 28 6.16 -7.87 11.70
C ALA A 28 6.40 -7.79 13.20
N PHE A 29 5.66 -8.54 14.00
CA PHE A 29 5.68 -8.42 15.46
C PHE A 29 6.50 -9.53 16.11
N GLU A 30 7.11 -9.20 17.24
CA GLU A 30 7.80 -10.17 18.08
C GLU A 30 6.77 -11.10 18.75
N ASP A 31 5.66 -10.52 19.22
CA ASP A 31 4.47 -11.23 19.68
C ASP A 31 3.25 -10.92 18.78
N PRO A 32 2.88 -11.84 17.87
CA PRO A 32 1.77 -11.61 16.94
C PRO A 32 0.39 -11.69 17.59
N ASP A 33 0.24 -12.32 18.76
CA ASP A 33 -1.06 -12.46 19.42
C ASP A 33 -1.39 -11.23 20.31
N ALA A 34 -0.43 -10.31 20.48
CA ALA A 34 -0.61 -9.07 21.22
C ALA A 34 -1.41 -8.00 20.45
N GLY A 35 -1.55 -8.13 19.12
CA GLY A 35 -2.24 -7.18 18.25
C GLY A 35 -3.74 -7.08 18.51
N ARG A 36 -4.22 -5.95 19.07
CA ARG A 36 -5.66 -5.64 19.13
C ARG A 36 -6.05 -4.71 17.99
N LEU A 37 -6.49 -5.29 16.88
CA LEU A 37 -6.97 -4.53 15.72
C LEU A 37 -8.20 -3.70 16.10
N ARG A 38 -8.22 -2.44 15.63
CA ARG A 38 -9.43 -1.62 15.73
C ARG A 38 -10.55 -2.20 14.88
N SER A 39 -11.79 -2.04 15.34
CA SER A 39 -12.99 -2.52 14.65
C SER A 39 -13.16 -2.00 13.21
N TRP A 40 -12.57 -0.85 12.89
CA TRP A 40 -12.59 -0.26 11.54
C TRP A 40 -11.44 -0.72 10.63
N THR A 41 -10.37 -1.31 11.15
CA THR A 41 -9.16 -1.64 10.37
C THR A 41 -9.47 -2.63 9.26
N LEU A 42 -10.19 -3.70 9.58
CA LEU A 42 -10.59 -4.72 8.61
C LEU A 42 -11.61 -4.19 7.57
N PRO A 43 -12.67 -3.46 7.94
CA PRO A 43 -13.53 -2.78 6.98
C PRO A 43 -12.78 -1.81 6.05
N MET A 44 -11.86 -1.02 6.59
CA MET A 44 -11.09 -0.04 5.82
C MET A 44 -10.17 -0.72 4.82
N ALA A 45 -9.47 -1.79 5.22
CA ALA A 45 -8.63 -2.59 4.34
C ALA A 45 -9.44 -3.21 3.19
N ARG A 46 -10.67 -3.69 3.46
CA ARG A 46 -11.58 -4.17 2.41
C ARG A 46 -11.98 -3.06 1.44
N LEU A 47 -12.32 -1.88 1.96
CA LEU A 47 -12.65 -0.72 1.14
C LEU A 47 -11.48 -0.29 0.26
N GLU A 48 -10.29 -0.24 0.81
CA GLU A 48 -9.08 0.11 0.07
C GLU A 48 -8.81 -0.90 -1.06
N GLY A 49 -8.88 -2.20 -0.76
CA GLY A 49 -8.76 -3.26 -1.76
C GLY A 49 -9.80 -3.15 -2.88
N LEU A 50 -11.06 -2.83 -2.53
CA LEU A 50 -12.14 -2.62 -3.49
C LEU A 50 -11.91 -1.37 -4.35
N VAL A 51 -11.49 -0.26 -3.76
CA VAL A 51 -11.21 0.99 -4.49
C VAL A 51 -10.05 0.81 -5.47
N VAL A 52 -8.96 0.16 -5.03
CA VAL A 52 -7.80 -0.14 -5.88
C VAL A 52 -8.20 -1.09 -7.02
N CYS A 53 -8.95 -2.15 -6.72
CA CYS A 53 -9.46 -3.08 -7.73
C CYS A 53 -10.35 -2.36 -8.75
N TRP A 54 -11.29 -1.55 -8.27
CA TRP A 54 -12.20 -0.77 -9.10
C TRP A 54 -11.43 0.21 -10.01
N LEU A 55 -10.46 0.93 -9.48
CA LEU A 55 -9.61 1.84 -10.26
C LEU A 55 -8.80 1.10 -11.34
N LEU A 56 -8.23 -0.06 -11.03
CA LEU A 56 -7.46 -0.86 -11.97
C LEU A 56 -8.32 -1.44 -13.10
N VAL A 57 -9.55 -1.86 -12.80
CA VAL A 57 -10.46 -2.47 -13.77
C VAL A 57 -11.16 -1.42 -14.63
N ARG A 58 -11.71 -0.36 -14.02
CA ARG A 58 -12.59 0.60 -14.70
C ARG A 58 -11.83 1.78 -15.30
N HIS A 59 -10.76 2.25 -14.66
CA HIS A 59 -10.13 3.50 -15.03
C HIS A 59 -8.60 3.47 -14.90
N PRO A 60 -7.90 2.69 -15.75
CA PRO A 60 -6.43 2.64 -15.74
C PRO A 60 -5.78 4.03 -15.91
N ALA A 61 -6.46 4.98 -16.56
CA ALA A 61 -6.02 6.37 -16.67
C ALA A 61 -6.14 7.18 -15.35
N GLN A 62 -7.17 6.89 -14.54
CA GLN A 62 -7.42 7.53 -13.24
C GLN A 62 -6.54 6.98 -12.11
N THR A 63 -5.79 5.89 -12.35
CA THR A 63 -4.69 5.47 -11.46
C THR A 63 -3.67 6.60 -11.22
N THR A 64 -3.66 7.63 -12.08
CA THR A 64 -2.91 8.88 -11.89
C THR A 64 -3.25 9.62 -10.59
N ILE A 65 -4.50 9.55 -10.13
CA ILE A 65 -4.91 10.20 -8.89
C ILE A 65 -4.23 9.55 -7.67
N LEU A 66 -3.92 8.25 -7.76
CA LEU A 66 -3.24 7.51 -6.71
C LEU A 66 -1.71 7.71 -6.73
N LYS A 67 -1.13 8.25 -7.81
CA LYS A 67 0.33 8.42 -7.95
C LYS A 67 0.92 9.38 -6.93
N ARG A 68 0.28 10.53 -6.72
CA ARG A 68 0.72 11.54 -5.74
C ARG A 68 0.71 11.00 -4.31
N PRO A 69 -0.42 10.49 -3.77
CA PRO A 69 -0.45 9.97 -2.41
C PRO A 69 0.51 8.79 -2.25
N LEU A 70 0.62 7.90 -3.25
CA LEU A 70 1.56 6.76 -3.19
C LEU A 70 3.04 7.21 -3.18
N SER A 71 3.38 8.25 -3.95
CA SER A 71 4.75 8.78 -3.96
C SER A 71 5.09 9.50 -2.66
N VAL A 72 4.15 10.29 -2.11
CA VAL A 72 4.32 10.99 -0.83
C VAL A 72 4.43 9.99 0.32
N LEU A 73 3.54 9.00 0.36
CA LEU A 73 3.57 7.92 1.35
C LEU A 73 4.86 7.11 1.22
N GLY A 74 5.25 6.73 0.01
CA GLY A 74 6.50 6.01 -0.24
C GLY A 74 7.73 6.81 0.22
N LEU A 75 7.72 8.12 0.01
CA LEU A 75 8.81 9.00 0.46
C LEU A 75 8.85 9.09 1.99
N ALA A 76 7.69 9.24 2.64
CA ALA A 76 7.60 9.24 4.10
C ALA A 76 8.13 7.92 4.68
N MET A 77 7.71 6.78 4.14
CA MET A 77 8.20 5.45 4.53
C MET A 77 9.71 5.29 4.31
N ALA A 78 10.27 5.90 3.26
CA ALA A 78 11.69 5.81 2.94
C ALA A 78 12.58 6.72 3.83
N LEU A 79 12.08 7.89 4.22
CA LEU A 79 12.84 8.87 4.99
C LEU A 79 12.67 8.68 6.50
N VAL A 80 11.44 8.40 6.92
CA VAL A 80 11.05 8.27 8.32
C VAL A 80 10.29 6.96 8.55
N PRO A 81 10.94 5.80 8.37
CA PRO A 81 10.29 4.49 8.47
C PRO A 81 9.67 4.24 9.85
N ARG A 82 10.33 4.67 10.93
CA ARG A 82 9.82 4.48 12.30
C ARG A 82 8.53 5.25 12.57
N GLN A 83 8.48 6.52 12.16
CA GLN A 83 7.29 7.36 12.32
C GLN A 83 6.15 6.90 11.40
N SER A 84 6.48 6.49 10.18
CA SER A 84 5.48 5.94 9.26
C SER A 84 4.85 4.65 9.83
N LEU A 85 5.68 3.82 10.46
CA LEU A 85 5.22 2.61 11.13
C LEU A 85 4.36 2.93 12.36
N SER A 86 4.79 3.86 13.23
CA SER A 86 4.02 4.23 14.42
C SER A 86 2.64 4.78 14.07
N VAL A 87 2.56 5.67 13.08
CA VAL A 87 1.27 6.19 12.57
C VAL A 87 0.41 5.06 12.01
N GLY A 88 1.01 4.11 11.29
CA GLY A 88 0.30 2.93 10.80
C GLY A 88 -0.26 2.06 11.94
N LEU A 89 0.52 1.88 13.00
CA LEU A 89 0.11 1.12 14.19
C LEU A 89 -1.00 1.83 14.96
N GLU A 90 -0.90 3.13 15.19
CA GLU A 90 -1.92 3.94 15.87
C GLU A 90 -3.27 3.91 15.14
N LEU A 91 -3.24 3.92 13.80
CA LEU A 91 -4.43 3.85 12.96
C LEU A 91 -5.05 2.44 12.94
N ALA A 92 -4.22 1.40 12.98
CA ALA A 92 -4.65 0.01 12.80
C ALA A 92 -4.99 -0.70 14.11
N TYR A 93 -4.33 -0.35 15.22
CA TYR A 93 -4.40 -1.04 16.50
C TYR A 93 -4.89 -0.13 17.62
N GLU A 94 -5.53 -0.75 18.61
CA GLU A 94 -5.95 -0.10 19.85
C GLU A 94 -4.79 0.04 20.85
N ASN A 95 -3.77 -0.82 20.73
CA ASN A 95 -2.62 -0.90 21.62
C ASN A 95 -1.28 -0.73 20.89
N PRO A 96 -1.07 0.38 20.15
CA PRO A 96 0.14 0.59 19.35
C PRO A 96 1.42 0.59 20.20
N ASP A 97 1.36 1.08 21.44
CA ASP A 97 2.52 1.20 22.34
C ASP A 97 2.97 -0.14 22.93
N GLU A 98 2.09 -1.15 22.91
CA GLU A 98 2.39 -2.51 23.39
C GLU A 98 3.02 -3.38 22.28
N LEU A 99 3.05 -2.91 21.02
CA LEU A 99 3.47 -3.71 19.88
C LEU A 99 4.97 -3.56 19.60
N GLU A 100 5.72 -4.60 19.94
CA GLU A 100 7.13 -4.70 19.58
C GLU A 100 7.28 -5.25 18.16
N VAL A 101 7.92 -4.45 17.30
CA VAL A 101 8.22 -4.84 15.92
C VAL A 101 9.61 -5.44 15.79
N LYS A 102 9.74 -6.43 14.92
CA LYS A 102 11.01 -7.04 14.57
C LYS A 102 12.01 -6.01 14.04
N PRO A 103 13.32 -6.12 14.38
CA PRO A 103 14.33 -5.12 14.02
C PRO A 103 14.52 -4.95 12.50
N TRP A 104 14.18 -5.97 11.70
CA TRP A 104 14.26 -5.92 10.24
C TRP A 104 13.09 -5.17 9.59
N ILE A 105 12.03 -4.87 10.33
CA ILE A 105 10.84 -4.18 9.80
C ILE A 105 11.16 -2.74 9.43
N GLY A 106 11.93 -2.00 10.23
CA GLY A 106 12.36 -0.64 9.86
C GLY A 106 13.07 -0.59 8.50
N PRO A 107 14.10 -1.42 8.25
CA PRO A 107 14.71 -1.58 6.93
C PRO A 107 13.73 -1.99 5.82
N ALA A 108 12.81 -2.92 6.10
CA ALA A 108 11.83 -3.36 5.11
C ALA A 108 10.82 -2.27 4.74
N THR A 109 10.31 -1.50 5.70
CA THR A 109 9.45 -0.32 5.49
C THR A 109 10.17 0.70 4.61
N ARG A 110 11.47 0.92 4.84
CA ARG A 110 12.28 1.84 4.04
C ARG A 110 12.43 1.36 2.59
N LEU A 111 12.72 0.07 2.40
CA LEU A 111 12.82 -0.53 1.07
C LEU A 111 11.47 -0.45 0.33
N LEU A 112 10.37 -0.76 1.02
CA LEU A 112 9.02 -0.67 0.48
C LEU A 112 8.66 0.75 0.07
N GLY A 113 9.01 1.74 0.90
CA GLY A 113 8.87 3.16 0.59
C GLY A 113 9.63 3.56 -0.67
N ALA A 114 10.88 3.11 -0.82
CA ALA A 114 11.67 3.36 -2.02
C ALA A 114 11.03 2.75 -3.27
N VAL A 115 10.48 1.53 -3.17
CA VAL A 115 9.74 0.90 -4.27
C VAL A 115 8.51 1.73 -4.64
N TYR A 116 7.73 2.21 -3.67
CA TYR A 116 6.56 3.06 -3.93
C TYR A 116 6.94 4.37 -4.63
N VAL A 117 8.04 5.01 -4.25
CA VAL A 117 8.57 6.20 -4.92
C VAL A 117 8.96 5.87 -6.37
N VAL A 118 9.70 4.77 -6.60
CA VAL A 118 10.11 4.36 -7.96
C VAL A 118 8.89 4.09 -8.85
N VAL A 119 7.89 3.36 -8.34
CA VAL A 119 6.65 3.08 -9.05
C VAL A 119 5.89 4.36 -9.35
N GLY A 120 5.73 5.25 -8.36
CA GLY A 120 5.09 6.55 -8.52
C GLY A 120 5.76 7.41 -9.59
N LEU A 121 7.08 7.52 -9.55
CA LEU A 121 7.88 8.26 -10.55
C LEU A 121 7.81 7.64 -11.94
N ALA A 122 7.91 6.31 -12.05
CA ALA A 122 7.78 5.61 -13.33
C ALA A 122 6.39 5.84 -13.95
N ALA A 123 5.35 5.84 -13.12
CA ALA A 123 3.98 6.07 -13.55
C ALA A 123 3.73 7.55 -13.96
N VAL A 124 4.44 8.52 -13.38
CA VAL A 124 4.44 9.92 -13.84
C VAL A 124 5.13 10.04 -15.20
N ARG A 125 6.30 9.41 -15.38
CA ARG A 125 7.05 9.43 -16.65
C ARG A 125 6.26 8.81 -17.81
N ALA A 126 5.51 7.74 -17.55
CA ALA A 126 4.66 7.10 -18.56
C ALA A 126 3.55 8.02 -19.08
N THR A 127 2.91 8.80 -18.20
CA THR A 127 1.86 9.77 -18.57
C THR A 127 2.42 10.98 -19.34
N GLY A 128 3.61 11.46 -18.97
CA GLY A 128 4.27 12.53 -19.72
C GLY A 128 4.60 12.14 -21.16
N ARG A 129 4.99 10.88 -21.40
CA ARG A 129 5.26 10.35 -22.75
C ARG A 129 4.00 10.17 -23.59
N SER A 130 2.85 9.81 -23.01
CA SER A 130 1.59 9.70 -23.78
C SER A 130 1.07 11.06 -24.22
N ASN A 131 1.28 12.10 -23.40
CA ASN A 131 0.85 13.46 -23.74
C ASN A 131 1.67 14.05 -24.90
N ARG A 132 2.98 13.79 -24.92
CA ARG A 132 3.90 14.32 -25.94
C ARG A 132 3.71 13.72 -27.34
N ARG A 133 3.17 12.49 -27.45
CA ARG A 133 2.81 11.90 -28.75
C ARG A 133 1.53 12.49 -29.34
N ARG A 134 0.61 12.97 -28.49
CA ARG A 134 -0.68 13.50 -28.96
C ARG A 134 -0.55 14.93 -29.52
N THR A 135 0.45 15.69 -29.06
CA THR A 135 0.73 17.06 -29.53
C THR A 135 1.66 17.11 -30.76
N THR A 136 2.11 15.96 -31.28
CA THR A 136 2.94 15.90 -32.49
C THR A 136 2.15 15.44 -33.73
N ASP A 137 0.89 15.05 -33.53
CA ASP A 137 -0.06 14.66 -34.58
C ASP A 137 -1.16 15.74 -34.81
N GLU A 138 -1.06 16.91 -34.18
CA GLU A 138 -1.85 18.13 -34.46
C GLU A 138 -0.96 19.17 -35.16
#